data_AF-A0A0D0B2U5-F1
#
_entry.id   AF-A0A0D0B2U5-F1
#
_cell.length_a   1.000
_cell.length_b   1.000
_cell.length_c   1.000
_cell.angle_alpha   90.00
_cell.angle_beta   90.00
_cell.angle_gamma   90.00
#
_symmetry.space_group_name_H-M   'P 1'
#
loop_
_entity.id
_entity.type
_entity.pdbx_description
1 polymer ?
#
loop_
_entity_poly.entity_id
_entity_poly.type
_entity_poly.pdbx_seq_one_letter_code
_entity_poly.pdbx_strand_id
1 'polypeptide(L)'
;MIPNALSRWVKKLNLQMKQQNRHICMFIDNFSAHSISYQPSNIDLEYFGPNMTPFVQPCDAGIIRCFKAIYRRNFCMRAIDLDDAGERDIYKLNILEGMTMAKQAWYTITSETIKHCWDHTEIQP
;
A
#
# COMPACT_ATOMS: atom_id res chain seq x y z
N MET A 1 -1.84 -16.45 7.07
CA MET A 1 -2.65 -15.45 6.34
C MET A 1 -4.11 -15.87 6.44
N ILE A 2 -5.06 -14.95 6.68
CA ILE A 2 -6.49 -15.33 6.76
C ILE A 2 -6.97 -15.58 5.32
N PRO A 3 -7.33 -16.82 4.94
CA PRO A 3 -7.59 -17.20 3.53
C PRO A 3 -8.72 -16.42 2.83
N ASN A 4 -9.47 -15.60 3.58
CA ASN A 4 -10.65 -14.88 3.12
C ASN A 4 -10.53 -13.35 3.28
N ALA A 5 -9.35 -12.81 3.62
CA ALA A 5 -9.19 -11.37 3.81
C ALA A 5 -9.41 -10.59 2.50
N LEU A 6 -8.69 -10.97 1.42
CA LEU A 6 -8.82 -10.31 0.12
C LEU A 6 -10.22 -10.45 -0.46
N SER A 7 -10.79 -11.67 -0.46
CA SER A 7 -12.15 -11.92 -0.98
C SER A 7 -13.20 -11.03 -0.29
N ARG A 8 -13.15 -10.91 1.05
CA ARG A 8 -14.06 -10.01 1.78
C ARG A 8 -13.85 -8.54 1.42
N TRP A 9 -12.60 -8.13 1.28
CA TRP A 9 -12.27 -6.76 0.91
C TRP A 9 -12.74 -6.43 -0.52
N VAL A 10 -12.48 -7.29 -1.51
CA VAL A 10 -12.93 -7.12 -2.90
C VAL A 10 -14.46 -7.09 -2.99
N LYS A 11 -15.17 -7.94 -2.25
CA LYS A 11 -16.64 -7.89 -2.18
C LYS A 11 -17.14 -6.53 -1.69
N LYS A 12 -16.54 -5.99 -0.62
CA LYS A 12 -16.89 -4.68 -0.09
C LYS A 12 -16.61 -3.57 -1.09
N LEU A 13 -15.43 -3.59 -1.73
CA LEU A 13 -15.06 -2.61 -2.75
C LEU A 13 -16.02 -2.67 -3.95
N ASN A 14 -16.37 -3.87 -4.43
CA ASN A 14 -17.30 -4.04 -5.55
C ASN A 14 -18.67 -3.41 -5.25
N LEU A 15 -19.20 -3.60 -4.04
CA LEU A 15 -20.45 -2.96 -3.61
C LEU A 15 -20.34 -1.43 -3.62
N GLN A 16 -19.20 -0.87 -3.19
CA GLN A 16 -18.95 0.57 -3.24
C GLN A 16 -18.89 1.08 -4.69
N MET A 17 -18.18 0.37 -5.58
CA MET A 17 -18.10 0.74 -7.00
C MET A 17 -19.47 0.67 -7.67
N LYS A 18 -20.31 -0.32 -7.33
CA LYS A 18 -21.71 -0.41 -7.77
C LYS A 18 -22.53 0.81 -7.34
N GLN A 19 -22.46 1.18 -6.07
CA GLN A 19 -23.18 2.34 -5.53
C GLN A 19 -22.75 3.65 -6.21
N GLN A 20 -21.48 3.73 -6.61
CA GLN A 20 -20.91 4.89 -7.32
C GLN A 20 -21.10 4.82 -8.85
N ASN A 21 -21.76 3.77 -9.38
CA ASN A 21 -21.86 3.48 -10.81
C ASN A 21 -20.50 3.55 -11.54
N ARG A 22 -19.45 3.02 -10.90
CA ARG A 22 -18.07 3.06 -11.38
C ARG A 22 -17.60 1.66 -11.79
N HIS A 23 -16.82 1.58 -12.87
CA HIS A 23 -16.04 0.40 -13.24
C HIS A 23 -14.56 0.70 -13.03
N ILE A 24 -13.82 -0.26 -12.48
CA ILE A 24 -12.37 -0.11 -12.27
C ILE A 24 -11.63 -1.38 -12.68
N CYS A 25 -10.35 -1.24 -13.00
CA CYS A 25 -9.41 -2.35 -13.09
C CYS A 25 -8.54 -2.37 -11.83
N MET A 26 -8.36 -3.54 -11.23
CA MET A 26 -7.51 -3.77 -10.08
C MET A 26 -6.42 -4.77 -10.43
N PHE A 27 -5.17 -4.29 -10.39
CA PHE A 27 -4.00 -5.11 -10.60
C PHE A 27 -3.55 -5.78 -9.30
N ILE A 28 -3.28 -7.09 -9.36
CA ILE A 28 -2.94 -7.92 -8.20
C ILE A 28 -1.71 -8.75 -8.53
N ASP A 29 -0.78 -8.88 -7.59
CA ASP A 29 0.34 -9.81 -7.75
C ASP A 29 -0.14 -11.27 -7.80
N ASN A 30 0.67 -12.17 -8.37
CA ASN A 30 0.35 -13.61 -8.44
C ASN A 30 0.85 -14.39 -7.22
N PHE A 31 0.65 -13.83 -6.02
CA PHE A 31 0.85 -14.56 -4.78
C PHE A 31 -0.33 -15.50 -4.51
N SER A 32 -0.06 -16.74 -4.10
CA SER A 32 -1.09 -17.79 -3.98
C SER A 32 -2.24 -17.46 -3.04
N ALA A 33 -2.03 -16.59 -2.04
CA ALA A 33 -3.11 -16.16 -1.16
C ALA A 33 -4.00 -15.04 -1.73
N HIS A 34 -3.65 -14.50 -2.91
CA HIS A 34 -4.48 -13.56 -3.64
C HIS A 34 -5.48 -14.22 -4.59
N SER A 35 -5.38 -15.54 -4.79
CA SER A 35 -6.35 -16.31 -5.55
C SER A 35 -7.73 -16.27 -4.87
N ILE A 36 -8.69 -15.61 -5.50
CA ILE A 36 -10.09 -15.58 -5.06
C ILE A 36 -11.00 -16.17 -6.14
N SER A 37 -12.01 -16.95 -5.72
CA SER A 37 -13.03 -17.50 -6.63
C SER A 37 -14.18 -16.53 -6.92
N TYR A 38 -14.25 -15.42 -6.20
CA TYR A 38 -15.29 -14.41 -6.36
C TYR A 38 -15.04 -13.58 -7.62
N GLN A 39 -16.04 -13.50 -8.49
CA GLN A 39 -16.04 -12.66 -9.69
C GLN A 39 -16.84 -11.38 -9.42
N PRO A 40 -16.18 -10.23 -9.19
CA PRO A 40 -16.86 -8.94 -9.03
C PRO A 40 -17.52 -8.47 -10.34
N SER A 41 -18.55 -7.62 -10.22
CA SER A 41 -19.32 -7.11 -11.37
C SER A 41 -18.87 -5.75 -11.88
N ASN A 42 -18.09 -5.02 -11.06
CA ASN A 42 -17.69 -3.63 -11.30
C ASN A 42 -16.17 -3.43 -11.13
N ILE A 43 -15.44 -4.53 -11.00
CA ILE A 43 -13.99 -4.56 -10.82
C ILE A 43 -13.48 -5.62 -11.79
N ASP A 44 -12.61 -5.25 -12.72
CA ASP A 44 -11.82 -6.20 -13.48
C ASP A 44 -10.58 -6.55 -12.66
N LEU A 45 -10.35 -7.84 -12.41
CA LEU A 45 -9.21 -8.31 -11.64
C LEU A 45 -8.11 -8.77 -12.61
N GLU A 46 -7.01 -8.03 -12.67
CA GLU A 46 -5.86 -8.35 -13.52
C GLU A 46 -4.71 -8.87 -12.67
N TYR A 47 -4.35 -10.13 -12.88
CA TYR A 47 -3.27 -10.78 -12.13
C TYR A 47 -1.97 -10.71 -12.94
N PHE A 48 -0.91 -10.21 -12.31
CA PHE A 48 0.39 -10.17 -12.95
C PHE A 48 0.98 -11.58 -13.15
N GLY A 49 1.57 -11.84 -14.30
CA GLY A 49 2.45 -12.99 -14.48
C GLY A 49 3.59 -13.06 -13.44
N PRO A 50 4.16 -14.26 -13.23
CA PRO A 50 5.29 -14.42 -12.31
C PRO A 50 6.48 -13.54 -12.73
N ASN A 51 7.25 -13.05 -11.74
CA ASN A 51 8.51 -12.30 -11.92
C ASN A 51 8.41 -10.92 -12.61
N MET A 52 7.24 -10.27 -12.65
CA MET A 52 7.09 -8.92 -13.25
C MET A 52 7.18 -7.77 -12.23
N THR A 53 7.42 -8.07 -10.94
CA THR A 53 7.22 -7.16 -9.79
C THR A 53 7.89 -5.78 -9.92
N PRO A 54 9.19 -5.63 -10.25
CA PRO A 54 9.80 -4.30 -10.27
C PRO A 54 9.44 -3.46 -11.50
N PHE A 55 9.00 -4.09 -12.60
CA PHE A 55 8.86 -3.40 -13.89
C PHE A 55 7.46 -2.82 -14.09
N VAL A 56 6.42 -3.54 -13.66
CA VAL A 56 5.03 -3.16 -13.97
C VAL A 56 4.20 -2.79 -12.74
N GLN A 57 4.72 -2.96 -11.52
CA GLN A 57 3.96 -2.70 -10.29
C GLN A 57 4.31 -1.34 -9.71
N PRO A 58 3.40 -0.34 -9.75
CA PRO A 58 3.68 1.02 -9.26
C PRO A 58 4.07 1.06 -7.78
N CYS A 59 3.53 0.13 -6.98
CA CYS A 59 3.91 -0.06 -5.59
C CYS A 59 5.41 -0.31 -5.43
N ASP A 60 5.97 -1.22 -6.23
CA ASP A 60 7.39 -1.57 -6.24
C ASP A 60 8.24 -0.55 -7.02
N ALA A 61 7.64 0.19 -7.96
CA ALA A 61 8.29 1.23 -8.76
C ALA A 61 8.62 2.53 -7.99
N GLY A 62 8.18 2.67 -6.74
CA GLY A 62 8.60 3.80 -5.91
C GLY A 62 7.72 4.08 -4.71
N ILE A 63 6.43 3.76 -4.75
CA ILE A 63 5.50 4.10 -3.67
C ILE A 63 5.93 3.47 -2.34
N ILE A 64 6.26 2.16 -2.33
CA ILE A 64 6.74 1.46 -1.13
C ILE A 64 8.07 2.05 -0.64
N ARG A 65 8.96 2.43 -1.57
CA ARG A 65 10.25 3.06 -1.23
C ARG A 65 10.04 4.41 -0.54
N CYS A 66 9.20 5.28 -1.10
CA CYS A 66 8.85 6.58 -0.53
C CYS A 66 8.21 6.42 0.85
N PHE A 67 7.24 5.51 0.97
CA PHE A 67 6.61 5.19 2.24
C PHE A 67 7.64 4.80 3.31
N LYS A 68 8.52 3.84 3.01
CA LYS A 68 9.54 3.36 3.95
C LYS A 68 10.53 4.48 4.32
N ALA A 69 10.91 5.33 3.37
CA ALA A 69 11.80 6.44 3.63
C ALA A 69 11.19 7.45 4.61
N ILE A 70 9.92 7.85 4.39
CA ILE A 70 9.21 8.79 5.27
C ILE A 70 9.01 8.18 6.66
N TYR A 71 8.57 6.93 6.73
CA TYR A 71 8.41 6.21 8.01
C TYR A 71 9.72 6.20 8.81
N ARG A 72 10.83 5.82 8.16
CA ARG A 72 12.15 5.76 8.81
C ARG A 72 12.63 7.15 9.25
N ARG A 73 12.42 8.18 8.43
CA ARG A 73 12.74 9.56 8.82
C ARG A 73 11.98 9.96 10.08
N ASN A 74 10.67 9.72 10.14
CA ASN A 74 9.86 10.05 11.31
C ASN A 74 10.31 9.25 12.53
N PHE A 75 10.72 7.99 12.34
CA PHE A 75 11.25 7.15 13.43
C PHE A 75 12.53 7.71 14.01
N CYS A 76 13.48 8.11 13.15
CA CYS A 76 14.72 8.74 13.59
C CYS A 76 14.46 10.09 14.29
N MET A 77 13.57 10.93 13.76
CA MET A 77 13.21 12.20 14.41
C MET A 77 12.64 11.98 15.80
N ARG A 78 11.69 11.05 15.96
CA ARG A 78 11.15 10.68 17.28
C ARG A 78 12.25 10.19 18.23
N ALA A 79 13.19 9.38 17.75
CA ALA A 79 14.28 8.88 18.58
C ALA A 79 15.20 10.01 19.05
N ILE A 80 15.49 11.00 18.19
CA ILE A 80 16.25 12.22 18.56
C ILE A 80 15.48 13.01 19.63
N ASP A 81 14.18 13.26 19.42
CA ASP A 81 13.35 14.01 20.38
C ASP A 81 13.31 13.33 21.77
N LEU A 82 13.34 11.99 21.81
CA LEU A 82 13.39 11.23 23.07
C LEU A 82 14.77 11.26 23.72
N ASP A 83 15.83 11.24 22.94
CA ASP A 83 17.22 11.38 23.43
C ASP A 83 17.43 12.74 24.08
N ASP A 84 16.96 13.81 23.42
CA ASP A 84 16.99 15.19 23.95
C ASP A 84 16.15 15.32 25.24
N ALA A 85 15.10 14.51 25.39
CA ALA A 85 14.28 14.45 26.60
C ALA A 85 14.91 13.58 27.73
N GLY A 86 16.05 12.92 27.48
CA GLY A 86 16.74 12.09 28.45
C GLY A 86 16.13 10.69 28.65
N GLU A 87 15.34 10.21 27.70
CA GLU A 87 14.76 8.87 27.73
C GLU A 87 15.81 7.80 27.44
N ARG A 88 15.71 6.65 28.12
CA ARG A 88 16.71 5.57 27.98
C ARG A 88 16.46 4.67 26.77
N ASP A 89 15.20 4.39 26.48
CA ASP A 89 14.78 3.45 25.44
C ASP A 89 14.25 4.17 24.19
N ILE A 90 15.06 5.06 23.60
CA ILE A 90 14.64 5.95 22.50
C ILE A 90 14.10 5.21 21.26
N TYR A 91 14.51 3.95 21.05
CA TYR A 91 14.07 3.11 19.94
C TYR A 91 12.85 2.24 20.27
N LYS A 92 12.37 2.23 21.51
CA LYS A 92 11.17 1.47 21.88
C LYS A 92 9.96 2.08 21.19
N LEU A 93 9.27 1.23 20.43
CA LEU A 93 8.11 1.59 19.65
C LEU A 93 6.99 0.60 19.92
N ASN A 94 5.84 1.10 20.37
CA ASN A 94 4.65 0.25 20.49
C ASN A 94 3.86 0.21 19.17
N ILE A 95 2.91 -0.72 19.08
CA ILE A 95 2.14 -0.95 17.84
C ILE A 95 1.32 0.29 17.47
N LEU A 96 0.72 1.00 18.43
CA LEU A 96 -0.09 2.19 18.17
C LEU A 96 0.77 3.34 17.59
N GLU A 97 1.95 3.56 18.15
CA GLU A 97 2.91 4.53 17.62
C GLU A 97 3.34 4.15 16.20
N GLY A 98 3.74 2.89 15.99
CA GLY A 98 4.10 2.39 14.66
C GLY A 98 2.98 2.56 13.63
N MET A 99 1.73 2.24 14.00
CA MET A 99 0.57 2.45 13.12
C MET A 99 0.32 3.94 12.84
N THR A 100 0.51 4.81 13.83
CA THR A 100 0.34 6.25 13.67
C THR A 100 1.39 6.83 12.71
N MET A 101 2.64 6.39 12.84
CA MET A 101 3.73 6.79 11.96
C MET A 101 3.56 6.26 10.54
N ALA A 102 3.08 5.01 10.39
CA ALA A 102 2.72 4.45 9.10
C ALA A 102 1.60 5.26 8.43
N LYS A 103 0.55 5.61 9.18
CA LYS A 103 -0.53 6.46 8.70
C LYS A 103 0.00 7.82 8.23
N GLN A 104 0.82 8.49 9.03
CA GLN A 104 1.44 9.77 8.66
C GLN A 104 2.32 9.66 7.42
N ALA A 105 3.14 8.61 7.32
CA ALA A 105 3.98 8.37 6.16
C ALA A 105 3.15 8.21 4.89
N TRP A 106 2.03 7.46 4.95
CA TRP A 106 1.12 7.31 3.82
C TRP A 106 0.51 8.65 3.38
N TYR A 107 -0.01 9.45 4.31
CA TYR A 107 -0.61 10.76 3.98
C TYR A 107 0.40 11.81 3.50
N THR A 108 1.69 11.58 3.71
CA THR A 108 2.76 12.47 3.22
C THR A 108 3.10 12.19 1.76
N ILE A 109 2.82 10.99 1.26
CA ILE A 109 3.06 10.66 -0.16
C ILE A 109 2.04 11.42 -1.00
N THR A 110 2.52 12.21 -1.94
CA THR A 110 1.66 13.04 -2.78
C THR A 110 1.07 12.26 -3.95
N SER A 111 -0.06 12.74 -4.48
CA SER A 111 -0.68 12.16 -5.68
C SER A 111 0.25 12.22 -6.88
N GLU A 112 1.10 13.24 -7.00
CA GLU A 112 2.12 13.37 -8.05
C GLU A 112 3.18 12.27 -7.92
N THR A 113 3.62 11.94 -6.71
CA THR A 113 4.58 10.85 -6.48
C THR A 113 4.00 9.51 -6.91
N ILE A 114 2.73 9.26 -6.58
CA ILE A 114 2.00 8.07 -7.01
C ILE A 114 1.91 8.05 -8.53
N LYS A 115 1.47 9.15 -9.15
CA LYS A 115 1.36 9.28 -10.61
C LYS A 115 2.69 8.99 -11.30
N HIS A 116 3.80 9.57 -10.85
CA HIS A 116 5.11 9.30 -11.42
C HIS A 116 5.52 7.82 -11.35
N CYS A 117 5.13 7.10 -10.30
CA CYS A 117 5.37 5.65 -10.22
C CYS A 117 4.54 4.88 -11.25
N TRP A 118 3.30 5.30 -11.51
CA TRP A 118 2.48 4.72 -12.58
C TRP A 118 3.04 5.02 -13.96
N ASP A 119 3.38 6.30 -14.22
CA ASP A 119 3.97 6.73 -15.49
C ASP A 119 5.27 5.96 -15.78
N HIS A 120 6.09 5.71 -14.75
CA HIS A 120 7.34 4.94 -14.88
C HIS A 120 7.12 3.47 -15.26
N THR A 121 6.02 2.87 -14.82
CA THR A 121 5.70 1.47 -15.14
C THR A 121 5.07 1.28 -16.52
N GLU A 122 4.60 2.36 -17.16
CA GLU A 122 3.96 2.34 -18.48
C GLU A 122 2.78 1.34 -18.60
N ILE A 123 2.20 0.95 -17.46
CA ILE A 123 1.09 -0.02 -17.40
C ILE A 123 -0.26 0.62 -17.73
N GLN A 124 -0.35 1.94 -17.57
CA GLN A 124 -1.50 2.73 -18.04
C GLN A 124 -1.16 3.30 -19.42
N PRO A 125 -2.13 3.40 -20.35
CA PRO A 125 -1.94 4.05 -21.64
C PRO A 125 -1.51 5.52 -21.54
#